data_AF-A0A2T2ZKU7-F1
#
_entry.id   AF-A0A2T2ZKU7-F1
#
_cell.length_a   1.000
_cell.length_b   1.000
_cell.length_c   1.000
_cell.angle_alpha   90.00
_cell.angle_beta   90.00
_cell.angle_gamma   90.00
#
_symmetry.space_group_name_H-M   'P 1'
#
loop_
_entity.id
_entity.type
_entity.pdbx_description
1 polymer ?
#
loop_
_entity_poly.entity_id
_entity_poly.type
_entity_poly.pdbx_seq_one_letter_code
_entity_poly.pdbx_strand_id
1 'polypeptide(L)'
;MRRHGLQVTGFDTPGIALDTLREIAQALDDVLTAHPYLDLPEFAIAECGDAVTRLDWVRSSDEGENIPRVKRLILNVATAKNTDSLARKVSADTERGGISRGSAGRPLYSMIVRELGHALDVTGGLRAHSISQRTLISEYLSECGDSRFDTPLGVVVTDYRRWRGRLSGYGFPHGRFEPGRALADAFAEVQLEAGKAVAPARVLHRLLVTTAKRHSTKTFPPDQV
;
A
#
# COMPACT_ATOMS: atom_id res chain seq x y z
N MET A 1 0.57 -11.47 -15.67
CA MET A 1 -0.36 -10.45 -16.20
C MET A 1 -1.68 -11.03 -16.66
N ARG A 2 -1.75 -11.80 -17.77
CA ARG A 2 -3.01 -12.47 -18.21
C ARG A 2 -3.64 -13.38 -17.14
N ARG A 3 -2.81 -14.09 -16.37
CA ARG A 3 -3.24 -14.90 -15.21
C ARG A 3 -4.07 -14.12 -14.18
N HIS A 4 -3.86 -12.81 -14.05
CA HIS A 4 -4.48 -11.99 -13.01
C HIS A 4 -5.66 -11.14 -13.51
N GLY A 5 -6.02 -11.28 -14.80
CA GLY A 5 -7.01 -10.41 -15.45
C GLY A 5 -6.54 -8.96 -15.61
N LEU A 6 -5.24 -8.68 -15.40
CA LEU A 6 -4.67 -7.33 -15.46
C LEU A 6 -4.34 -6.96 -16.92
N GLN A 7 -4.93 -5.87 -17.39
CA GLN A 7 -4.51 -5.21 -18.62
C GLN A 7 -3.27 -4.37 -18.35
N VAL A 8 -2.29 -4.45 -19.25
CA VAL A 8 -1.02 -3.73 -19.12
C VAL A 8 -0.78 -2.92 -20.39
N THR A 9 -0.54 -1.63 -20.24
CA THR A 9 -0.31 -0.70 -21.35
C THR A 9 1.02 0.05 -21.17
N GLY A 10 1.67 0.41 -22.29
CA GLY A 10 2.92 1.19 -22.29
C GLY A 10 4.20 0.39 -22.00
N PHE A 11 4.14 -0.93 -21.88
CA PHE A 11 5.33 -1.79 -21.70
C PHE A 11 6.22 -1.87 -22.96
N ASP A 12 5.66 -1.52 -24.11
CA ASP A 12 6.31 -1.37 -25.41
C ASP A 12 6.92 0.02 -25.63
N THR A 13 6.83 0.91 -24.63
CA THR A 13 7.35 2.29 -24.74
C THR A 13 8.87 2.29 -24.94
N PRO A 14 9.39 2.90 -26.02
CA PRO A 14 10.83 3.00 -26.27
C PRO A 14 11.57 3.76 -25.17
N GLY A 15 12.78 3.30 -24.85
CA GLY A 15 13.68 3.95 -23.89
C GLY A 15 13.47 3.54 -22.43
N ILE A 16 12.61 2.57 -22.15
CA ILE A 16 12.52 1.92 -20.83
C ILE A 16 13.45 0.71 -20.82
N ALA A 17 14.31 0.62 -19.80
CA ALA A 17 15.21 -0.52 -19.65
C ALA A 17 14.42 -1.80 -19.34
N LEU A 18 14.87 -2.94 -19.89
CA LEU A 18 14.21 -4.23 -19.69
C LEU A 18 14.15 -4.64 -18.21
N ASP A 19 15.17 -4.30 -17.43
CA ASP A 19 15.20 -4.61 -16.00
C ASP A 19 14.17 -3.80 -15.21
N THR A 20 13.90 -2.54 -15.61
CA THR A 20 12.79 -1.75 -15.07
C THR A 20 11.45 -2.44 -15.33
N LEU A 21 11.21 -2.90 -16.56
CA LEU A 21 9.96 -3.61 -16.91
C LEU A 21 9.81 -4.92 -16.14
N ARG A 22 10.91 -5.67 -15.95
CA ARG A 22 10.93 -6.90 -15.14
C ARG A 22 10.62 -6.61 -13.68
N GLU A 23 11.18 -5.56 -13.10
CA GLU A 23 10.91 -5.20 -11.71
C GLU A 23 9.46 -4.76 -11.50
N ILE A 24 8.88 -4.00 -12.44
CA ILE A 24 7.45 -3.67 -12.43
C ILE A 24 6.61 -4.95 -12.49
N ALA A 25 6.91 -5.83 -13.45
CA ALA A 25 6.17 -7.06 -13.64
C ALA A 25 6.25 -7.97 -12.41
N GLN A 26 7.41 -8.04 -11.77
CA GLN A 26 7.62 -8.81 -10.55
C GLN A 26 6.79 -8.25 -9.39
N ALA A 27 6.83 -6.93 -9.14
CA ALA A 27 6.05 -6.31 -8.07
C ALA A 27 4.53 -6.55 -8.24
N LEU A 28 4.04 -6.42 -9.47
CA LEU A 28 2.65 -6.72 -9.80
C LEU A 28 2.32 -8.21 -9.61
N ASP A 29 3.16 -9.12 -10.10
CA ASP A 29 2.91 -10.55 -10.01
C ASP A 29 2.93 -11.04 -8.56
N ASP A 30 3.92 -10.62 -7.76
CA ASP A 30 4.06 -11.00 -6.36
C ASP A 30 2.80 -10.61 -5.56
N VAL A 31 2.36 -9.35 -5.69
CA VAL A 31 1.20 -8.84 -4.95
C VAL A 31 -0.11 -9.43 -5.46
N LEU A 32 -0.33 -9.53 -6.79
CA LEU A 32 -1.57 -10.08 -7.33
C LEU A 32 -1.71 -11.58 -7.05
N THR A 33 -0.59 -12.29 -6.93
CA THR A 33 -0.57 -13.70 -6.53
C THR A 33 -0.90 -13.86 -5.05
N ALA A 34 -0.32 -13.04 -4.17
CA ALA A 34 -0.60 -13.08 -2.74
C ALA A 34 -2.01 -12.57 -2.38
N HIS A 35 -2.56 -11.66 -3.19
CA HIS A 35 -3.84 -11.00 -2.97
C HIS A 35 -4.74 -11.10 -4.22
N PRO A 36 -5.22 -12.30 -4.58
CA PRO A 36 -5.97 -12.51 -5.83
C PRO A 36 -7.29 -11.73 -5.89
N TYR A 37 -7.82 -11.32 -4.74
CA TYR A 37 -9.00 -10.48 -4.57
C TYR A 37 -8.75 -8.98 -4.80
N LEU A 38 -7.50 -8.55 -5.05
CA LEU A 38 -7.20 -7.18 -5.47
C LEU A 38 -7.82 -6.90 -6.85
N ASP A 39 -8.76 -5.95 -6.90
CA ASP A 39 -9.48 -5.56 -8.11
C ASP A 39 -8.73 -4.45 -8.85
N LEU A 40 -7.62 -4.80 -9.52
CA LEU A 40 -6.84 -3.89 -10.37
C LEU A 40 -7.03 -4.27 -11.85
N PRO A 41 -7.86 -3.53 -12.60
CA PRO A 41 -8.15 -3.90 -14.00
C PRO A 41 -7.05 -3.46 -14.97
N GLU A 42 -6.36 -2.34 -14.72
CA GLU A 42 -5.33 -1.81 -15.61
C GLU A 42 -4.10 -1.30 -14.83
N PHE A 43 -2.91 -1.60 -15.38
CA PHE A 43 -1.66 -0.93 -15.05
C PHE A 43 -1.08 -0.28 -16.31
N ALA A 44 -0.77 1.01 -16.24
CA ALA A 44 -0.28 1.78 -17.38
C ALA A 44 1.08 2.42 -17.10
N ILE A 45 1.98 2.39 -18.08
CA ILE A 45 3.12 3.30 -18.15
C ILE A 45 2.73 4.46 -19.07
N ALA A 46 2.45 5.62 -18.49
CA ALA A 46 1.93 6.78 -19.22
C ALA A 46 2.28 8.09 -18.50
N GLU A 47 2.03 9.23 -19.14
CA GLU A 47 2.15 10.53 -18.48
C GLU A 47 1.06 10.70 -17.40
N CYS A 48 1.45 11.16 -16.21
CA CYS A 48 0.52 11.48 -15.12
C CYS A 48 0.84 12.82 -14.41
N GLY A 49 1.33 13.80 -15.16
CA GLY A 49 1.74 15.11 -14.64
C GLY A 49 3.01 15.00 -13.80
N ASP A 50 3.13 15.84 -12.76
CA ASP A 50 4.32 15.86 -11.89
C ASP A 50 4.37 14.69 -10.88
N ALA A 51 3.32 13.87 -10.83
CA ALA A 51 3.27 12.71 -9.96
C ALA A 51 4.14 11.57 -10.51
N VAL A 52 4.78 10.83 -9.61
CA VAL A 52 5.56 9.62 -9.94
C VAL A 52 4.61 8.46 -10.30
N THR A 53 3.51 8.35 -9.58
CA THR A 53 2.43 7.39 -9.80
C THR A 53 1.08 8.07 -9.62
N ARG A 54 0.04 7.50 -10.22
CA ARG A 54 -1.34 7.93 -10.00
C ARG A 54 -2.27 6.72 -9.94
N LEU A 55 -3.03 6.61 -8.86
CA LEU A 55 -4.11 5.64 -8.73
C LEU A 55 -5.44 6.31 -9.09
N ASP A 56 -6.01 5.92 -10.22
CA ASP A 56 -7.35 6.36 -10.62
C ASP A 56 -8.38 5.39 -10.05
N TRP A 57 -9.38 5.92 -9.36
CA TRP A 57 -10.53 5.17 -8.86
C TRP A 57 -11.78 6.04 -8.92
N VAL A 58 -12.94 5.40 -8.97
CA VAL A 58 -14.25 6.08 -8.99
C VAL A 58 -15.14 5.48 -7.93
N ARG A 59 -16.15 6.21 -7.49
CA ARG A 59 -17.28 5.56 -6.81
C ARG A 59 -18.32 5.20 -7.86
N SER A 60 -18.63 3.91 -7.97
CA SER A 60 -19.76 3.48 -8.78
C SER A 60 -21.01 3.48 -7.91
N SER A 61 -22.14 3.88 -8.49
CA SER A 61 -23.47 3.71 -7.91
C SER A 61 -24.16 2.42 -8.38
N ASP A 62 -23.45 1.56 -9.12
CA ASP A 62 -23.99 0.26 -9.53
C ASP A 62 -24.46 -0.50 -8.28
N GLU A 63 -25.68 -1.05 -8.36
CA GLU A 63 -26.34 -1.83 -7.29
C GLU A 63 -26.74 -1.03 -6.03
N GLY A 64 -26.78 0.30 -6.08
CA GLY A 64 -27.33 1.13 -4.99
C GLY A 64 -26.39 1.34 -3.80
N GLU A 65 -25.22 0.71 -3.79
CA GLU A 65 -24.12 1.04 -2.87
C GLU A 65 -23.04 1.89 -3.57
N ASN A 66 -22.67 3.01 -2.95
CA ASN A 66 -21.65 3.94 -3.44
C ASN A 66 -20.22 3.39 -3.19
N ILE A 67 -19.87 2.27 -3.83
CA ILE A 67 -18.64 1.51 -3.56
C ILE A 67 -17.48 2.05 -4.43
N PRO A 68 -16.32 2.37 -3.83
CA PRO A 68 -15.15 2.80 -4.59
C PRO A 68 -14.53 1.63 -5.35
N ARG A 69 -14.07 1.88 -6.58
CA ARG A 69 -13.50 0.91 -7.51
C ARG A 69 -12.25 1.45 -8.17
N VAL A 70 -11.18 0.66 -8.16
CA VAL A 70 -9.96 0.98 -8.90
C VAL A 70 -10.25 0.94 -10.39
N LYS A 71 -9.74 1.93 -11.12
CA LYS A 71 -9.80 1.99 -12.59
C LYS A 71 -8.45 1.69 -13.21
N ARG A 72 -7.38 2.24 -12.66
CA ARG A 72 -6.01 1.94 -13.09
C ARG A 72 -4.98 2.46 -12.13
N LEU A 73 -3.81 1.83 -12.16
CA LEU A 73 -2.59 2.37 -11.59
C LEU A 73 -1.66 2.83 -12.73
N ILE A 74 -1.21 4.07 -12.67
CA ILE A 74 -0.31 4.67 -13.65
C ILE A 74 1.07 4.87 -13.02
N LEU A 75 2.12 4.39 -13.69
CA LEU A 75 3.51 4.77 -13.45
C LEU A 75 3.91 5.83 -14.49
N ASN A 76 4.45 6.96 -14.03
CA ASN A 76 4.90 8.01 -14.92
C ASN A 76 6.00 7.50 -15.87
N VAL A 77 5.82 7.69 -17.17
CA VAL A 77 6.79 7.27 -18.20
C VAL A 77 8.18 7.90 -17.99
N ALA A 78 8.27 9.14 -17.49
CA ALA A 78 9.55 9.77 -17.18
C ALA A 78 10.28 9.04 -16.03
N THR A 79 9.53 8.55 -15.04
CA THR A 79 10.08 7.73 -13.95
C THR A 79 10.49 6.35 -14.46
N ALA A 80 9.69 5.72 -15.32
CA ALA A 80 10.03 4.42 -15.90
C ALA A 80 11.30 4.50 -16.78
N LYS A 81 11.52 5.61 -17.50
CA LYS A 81 12.72 5.85 -18.29
C LYS A 81 13.96 6.18 -17.45
N ASN A 82 13.78 6.80 -16.29
CA ASN A 82 14.87 7.18 -15.40
C ASN A 82 14.53 6.93 -13.92
N THR A 83 14.95 5.77 -13.42
CA THR A 83 14.71 5.34 -12.05
C THR A 83 15.70 5.92 -11.04
N ASP A 84 16.80 6.57 -11.48
CA ASP A 84 17.83 7.11 -10.57
C ASP A 84 17.30 8.25 -9.69
N SER A 85 16.41 9.07 -10.24
CA SER A 85 15.74 10.12 -9.48
C SER A 85 14.85 9.53 -8.38
N LEU A 86 14.10 8.47 -8.73
CA LEU A 86 13.28 7.74 -7.77
C LEU A 86 14.15 7.08 -6.70
N ALA A 87 15.23 6.41 -7.08
CA ALA A 87 16.13 5.73 -6.16
C ALA A 87 16.75 6.69 -5.13
N ARG A 88 17.22 7.86 -5.57
CA ARG A 88 17.74 8.91 -4.67
C ARG A 88 16.67 9.43 -3.72
N LYS A 89 15.46 9.69 -4.23
CA LYS A 89 14.34 10.16 -3.41
C LYS A 89 13.96 9.13 -2.34
N VAL A 90 13.77 7.88 -2.74
CA VAL A 90 13.42 6.78 -1.83
C VAL A 90 14.51 6.55 -0.77
N SER A 91 15.78 6.58 -1.17
CA SER A 91 16.89 6.42 -0.22
C SER A 91 16.86 7.52 0.84
N ALA A 92 16.76 8.77 0.39
CA ALA A 92 16.73 9.93 1.28
C ALA A 92 15.48 9.97 2.17
N ASP A 93 14.32 9.54 1.66
CA ASP A 93 13.09 9.44 2.47
C ASP A 93 13.18 8.29 3.48
N THR A 94 13.84 7.17 3.13
CA THR A 94 14.03 6.03 4.04
C THR A 94 14.93 6.40 5.21
N GLU A 95 16.06 7.08 4.95
CA GLU A 95 17.00 7.55 5.98
C GLU A 95 16.33 8.48 7.00
N ARG A 96 15.40 9.32 6.54
CA ARG A 96 14.63 10.24 7.39
C ARG A 96 13.45 9.55 8.09
N GLY A 97 13.25 8.24 7.88
CA GLY A 97 12.08 7.50 8.35
C GLY A 97 10.77 7.94 7.70
N GLY A 98 10.82 8.66 6.58
CA GLY A 98 9.67 9.20 5.85
C GLY A 98 8.90 8.15 5.05
N ILE A 99 9.48 6.97 4.81
CA ILE A 99 8.83 5.83 4.14
C ILE A 99 9.25 4.51 4.79
N SER A 100 8.50 3.44 4.49
CA SER A 100 8.71 2.10 5.05
C SER A 100 10.15 1.57 4.90
N ARG A 101 10.57 0.80 5.91
CA ARG A 101 11.86 0.09 5.91
C ARG A 101 11.95 -0.88 4.73
N GLY A 102 13.16 -1.13 4.25
CA GLY A 102 13.40 -1.96 3.07
C GLY A 102 13.17 -1.24 1.73
N SER A 103 12.50 -0.07 1.71
CA SER A 103 12.22 0.67 0.47
C SER A 103 13.48 1.01 -0.33
N ALA A 104 14.54 1.46 0.34
CA ALA A 104 15.81 1.82 -0.31
C ALA A 104 16.50 0.66 -1.02
N GLY A 105 16.27 -0.59 -0.60
CA GLY A 105 16.88 -1.77 -1.22
C GLY A 105 16.32 -2.08 -2.62
N ARG A 106 15.04 -1.74 -2.86
CA ARG A 106 14.37 -1.87 -4.16
C ARG A 106 13.37 -0.73 -4.38
N PRO A 107 13.83 0.46 -4.80
CA PRO A 107 12.98 1.67 -4.83
C PRO A 107 11.74 1.59 -5.73
N LEU A 108 11.89 1.05 -6.94
CA LEU A 108 10.77 0.91 -7.87
C LEU A 108 9.78 -0.15 -7.40
N TYR A 109 10.28 -1.32 -7.00
CA TYR A 109 9.45 -2.40 -6.45
C TYR A 109 8.66 -1.93 -5.22
N SER A 110 9.33 -1.33 -4.23
CA SER A 110 8.69 -0.87 -2.99
C SER A 110 7.61 0.19 -3.23
N MET A 111 7.85 1.10 -4.18
CA MET A 111 6.85 2.08 -4.59
C MET A 111 5.63 1.40 -5.21
N ILE A 112 5.81 0.47 -6.15
CA ILE A 112 4.69 -0.23 -6.78
C ILE A 112 3.89 -1.02 -5.75
N VAL A 113 4.56 -1.75 -4.85
CA VAL A 113 3.88 -2.47 -3.76
C VAL A 113 3.06 -1.53 -2.88
N ARG A 114 3.57 -0.32 -2.58
CA ARG A 114 2.83 0.69 -1.81
C ARG A 114 1.58 1.18 -2.55
N GLU A 115 1.70 1.47 -3.84
CA GLU A 115 0.56 1.88 -4.65
C GLU A 115 -0.49 0.76 -4.79
N LEU A 116 -0.05 -0.50 -4.82
CA LEU A 116 -0.96 -1.65 -4.76
C LEU A 116 -1.62 -1.77 -3.37
N GLY A 117 -0.95 -1.34 -2.29
CA GLY A 117 -1.56 -1.16 -0.98
C GLY A 117 -2.70 -0.14 -0.99
N HIS A 118 -2.54 0.99 -1.69
CA HIS A 118 -3.63 1.95 -1.92
C HIS A 118 -4.77 1.34 -2.74
N ALA A 119 -4.46 0.60 -3.81
CA ALA A 119 -5.47 -0.11 -4.60
C ALA A 119 -6.23 -1.16 -3.79
N LEU A 120 -5.55 -1.83 -2.85
CA LEU A 120 -6.14 -2.79 -1.92
C LEU A 120 -7.09 -2.10 -0.93
N ASP A 121 -6.76 -0.89 -0.48
CA ASP A 121 -7.61 -0.08 0.40
C ASP A 121 -8.91 0.34 -0.31
N VAL A 122 -8.80 0.78 -1.57
CA VAL A 122 -9.96 1.03 -2.45
C VAL A 122 -10.79 -0.25 -2.62
N THR A 123 -10.14 -1.40 -2.88
CA THR A 123 -10.81 -2.72 -2.99
C THR A 123 -11.58 -3.08 -1.72
N GLY A 124 -11.09 -2.69 -0.54
CA GLY A 124 -11.78 -2.85 0.74
C GLY A 124 -12.88 -1.84 1.00
N GLY A 125 -13.23 -1.00 0.03
CA GLY A 125 -14.24 0.04 0.18
C GLY A 125 -13.79 1.22 1.05
N LEU A 126 -12.48 1.40 1.27
CA LEU A 126 -11.89 2.35 2.23
C LEU A 126 -12.37 2.14 3.68
N ARG A 127 -12.97 0.98 3.98
CA ARG A 127 -13.59 0.69 5.29
C ARG A 127 -12.55 0.59 6.41
N ALA A 128 -11.29 0.35 6.08
CA ALA A 128 -10.19 0.30 7.04
C ALA A 128 -9.90 1.68 7.67
N HIS A 129 -10.27 2.77 7.00
CA HIS A 129 -9.99 4.14 7.45
C HIS A 129 -10.59 4.41 8.83
N SER A 130 -11.89 4.16 8.98
CA SER A 130 -12.65 4.49 10.19
C SER A 130 -12.25 3.67 11.42
N ILE A 131 -11.66 2.48 11.21
CA ILE A 131 -11.26 1.57 12.28
C ILE A 131 -9.76 1.52 12.53
N SER A 132 -8.93 2.07 11.64
CA SER A 132 -7.46 2.07 11.74
C SER A 132 -6.91 2.51 13.11
N GLN A 133 -7.35 3.65 13.61
CA GLN A 133 -6.90 4.17 14.91
C GLN A 133 -7.36 3.28 16.06
N ARG A 134 -8.61 2.81 16.03
CA ARG A 134 -9.15 1.92 17.07
C ARG A 134 -8.40 0.59 17.08
N THR A 135 -8.08 0.05 15.91
CA THR A 135 -7.30 -1.19 15.77
C THR A 135 -5.88 -1.03 16.33
N LEU A 136 -5.20 0.08 16.04
CA LEU A 136 -3.88 0.38 16.61
C LEU A 136 -3.91 0.49 18.15
N ILE A 137 -4.89 1.21 18.69
CA ILE A 137 -5.06 1.34 20.15
C ILE A 137 -5.36 -0.03 20.76
N SER A 138 -6.26 -0.80 20.16
CA SER A 138 -6.63 -2.13 20.66
C SER A 138 -5.45 -3.08 20.66
N GLU A 139 -4.61 -3.08 19.62
CA GLU A 139 -3.41 -3.92 19.61
C GLU A 139 -2.45 -3.50 20.72
N TYR A 140 -2.15 -2.20 20.81
CA TYR A 140 -1.23 -1.68 21.82
C TYR A 140 -1.67 -2.05 23.24
N LEU A 141 -2.95 -1.86 23.56
CA LEU A 141 -3.50 -2.24 24.86
C LEU A 141 -3.46 -3.75 25.11
N SER A 142 -3.59 -4.56 24.07
CA SER A 142 -3.41 -6.01 24.16
C SER A 142 -1.94 -6.38 24.44
N GLU A 143 -0.98 -5.69 23.83
CA GLU A 143 0.46 -5.89 24.08
C GLU A 143 0.84 -5.53 25.53
N CYS A 144 0.20 -4.52 26.13
CA CYS A 144 0.44 -4.15 27.54
C CYS A 144 -0.03 -5.21 28.54
N GLY A 145 -0.98 -6.08 28.17
CA GLY A 145 -1.63 -6.99 29.11
C GLY A 145 -2.22 -6.26 30.33
N ASP A 146 -2.38 -6.97 31.46
CA ASP A 146 -3.09 -6.41 32.63
C ASP A 146 -2.31 -5.31 33.37
N SER A 147 -1.00 -5.18 33.12
CA SER A 147 -0.17 -4.10 33.66
C SER A 147 -0.70 -2.69 33.35
N ARG A 148 -1.53 -2.56 32.30
CA ARG A 148 -2.17 -1.29 31.91
C ARG A 148 -3.14 -0.74 32.95
N PHE A 149 -3.73 -1.59 33.79
CA PHE A 149 -4.69 -1.16 34.81
C PHE A 149 -4.02 -0.48 36.01
N ASP A 150 -2.74 -0.79 36.26
CA ASP A 150 -1.93 -0.19 37.31
C ASP A 150 -1.08 0.98 36.79
N THR A 151 -1.10 1.23 35.49
CA THR A 151 -0.30 2.27 34.84
C THR A 151 -1.11 3.57 34.71
N PRO A 152 -0.58 4.74 35.14
CA PRO A 152 -1.27 6.02 34.95
C PRO A 152 -1.59 6.28 33.48
N LEU A 153 -2.82 6.74 33.19
CA LEU A 153 -3.30 6.93 31.81
C LEU A 153 -2.36 7.79 30.95
N GLY A 154 -1.74 8.84 31.53
CA GLY A 154 -0.79 9.68 30.81
C GLY A 154 0.46 8.93 30.31
N VAL A 155 0.92 7.92 31.07
CA VAL A 155 2.04 7.05 30.68
C VAL A 155 1.59 6.13 29.54
N VAL A 156 0.43 5.48 29.68
CA VAL A 156 -0.16 4.62 28.63
C VAL A 156 -0.30 5.38 27.31
N VAL A 157 -0.79 6.62 27.35
CA VAL A 157 -0.93 7.47 26.15
C VAL A 157 0.42 7.85 25.54
N THR A 158 1.41 8.14 26.37
CA THR A 158 2.77 8.51 25.91
C THR A 158 3.45 7.32 25.23
N ASP A 159 3.35 6.14 25.84
CA ASP A 159 3.93 4.91 25.30
C ASP A 159 3.20 4.43 24.05
N TYR A 160 1.87 4.58 23.97
CA TYR A 160 1.12 4.36 22.73
C TYR A 160 1.62 5.28 21.60
N ARG A 161 1.84 6.57 21.87
CA ARG A 161 2.36 7.51 20.87
C ARG A 161 3.75 7.10 20.39
N ARG A 162 4.62 6.64 21.30
CA ARG A 162 5.94 6.10 20.95
C ARG A 162 5.83 4.83 20.11
N TRP A 163 4.97 3.88 20.51
CA TRP A 163 4.73 2.64 19.80
C TRP A 163 4.20 2.89 18.38
N ARG A 164 3.17 3.74 18.25
CA ARG A 164 2.61 4.16 16.95
C ARG A 164 3.63 4.93 16.10
N GLY A 165 4.48 5.74 16.73
CA GLY A 165 5.55 6.49 16.08
C GLY A 165 6.64 5.64 15.42
N ARG A 166 6.61 4.30 15.58
CA ARG A 166 7.49 3.38 14.85
C ARG A 166 7.09 3.16 13.39
N LEU A 167 5.85 3.53 13.03
CA LEU A 167 5.40 3.64 11.64
C LEU A 167 6.23 4.69 10.89
N SER A 168 6.31 4.57 9.57
CA SER A 168 6.99 5.59 8.77
C SER A 168 6.22 6.92 8.77
N GLY A 169 6.94 8.00 8.48
CA GLY A 169 6.37 9.33 8.28
C GLY A 169 5.40 9.44 7.10
N TYR A 170 5.36 8.45 6.19
CA TYR A 170 4.47 8.46 5.03
C TYR A 170 3.00 8.51 5.46
N GLY A 171 2.67 7.78 6.53
CA GLY A 171 1.34 7.78 7.16
C GLY A 171 1.04 9.02 8.00
N PHE A 172 1.97 9.98 8.09
CA PHE A 172 1.84 11.20 8.90
C PHE A 172 2.13 12.47 8.10
N PRO A 173 1.46 12.71 6.95
CA PRO A 173 1.64 13.97 6.22
C PRO A 173 1.37 15.16 7.16
N HIS A 174 2.33 16.08 7.23
CA HIS A 174 2.29 17.25 8.13
C HIS A 174 2.09 16.86 9.62
N GLY A 175 2.59 15.69 10.02
CA GLY A 175 2.48 15.17 11.40
C GLY A 175 1.11 14.62 11.78
N ARG A 176 0.15 14.55 10.84
CA ARG A 176 -1.21 14.05 11.10
C ARG A 176 -1.38 12.65 10.53
N PHE A 177 -1.85 11.73 11.36
CA PHE A 177 -2.15 10.36 10.93
C PHE A 177 -3.19 10.37 9.81
N GLU A 178 -2.80 9.85 8.66
CA GLU A 178 -3.67 9.68 7.49
C GLU A 178 -3.80 8.17 7.22
N PRO A 179 -5.01 7.59 7.44
CA PRO A 179 -5.20 6.14 7.37
C PRO A 179 -4.79 5.51 6.05
N GLY A 180 -5.15 6.08 4.91
CA GLY A 180 -4.89 5.47 3.60
C GLY A 180 -3.39 5.29 3.35
N ARG A 181 -2.63 6.36 3.57
CA ARG A 181 -1.15 6.35 3.50
C ARG A 181 -0.54 5.38 4.51
N ALA A 182 -1.00 5.40 5.75
CA ALA A 182 -0.46 4.52 6.78
C ALA A 182 -0.71 3.04 6.46
N LEU A 183 -1.90 2.70 5.94
CA LEU A 183 -2.25 1.34 5.51
C LEU A 183 -1.40 0.88 4.31
N ALA A 184 -1.27 1.72 3.29
CA ALA A 184 -0.52 1.42 2.08
C ALA A 184 0.98 1.23 2.34
N ASP A 185 1.59 2.08 3.17
CA ASP A 185 3.01 1.97 3.50
C ASP A 185 3.30 0.84 4.50
N ALA A 186 2.38 0.56 5.43
CA ALA A 186 2.47 -0.63 6.28
C ALA A 186 2.37 -1.93 5.46
N PHE A 187 1.55 -1.94 4.40
CA PHE A 187 1.49 -3.04 3.45
C PHE A 187 2.83 -3.24 2.75
N ALA A 188 3.43 -2.16 2.24
CA ALA A 188 4.76 -2.22 1.64
C ALA A 188 5.83 -2.72 2.62
N GLU A 189 5.85 -2.23 3.87
CA GLU A 189 6.83 -2.67 4.86
C GLU A 189 6.75 -4.18 5.11
N VAL A 190 5.55 -4.75 5.26
CA VAL A 190 5.40 -6.19 5.52
C VAL A 190 5.84 -7.05 4.33
N GLN A 191 5.59 -6.59 3.10
CA GLN A 191 6.01 -7.30 1.88
C GLN A 191 7.52 -7.25 1.65
N LEU A 192 8.16 -6.14 2.03
CA LEU A 192 9.61 -5.95 1.88
C LEU A 192 10.41 -6.63 3.00
N GLU A 193 9.88 -6.61 4.22
CA GLU A 193 10.56 -7.03 5.45
C GLU A 193 9.80 -8.16 6.13
N ALA A 194 9.62 -9.28 5.41
CA ALA A 194 8.89 -10.45 5.91
C ALA A 194 9.40 -10.87 7.30
N GLY A 195 8.52 -10.76 8.30
CA GLY A 195 8.83 -11.09 9.71
C GLY A 195 9.58 -10.01 10.51
N LYS A 196 10.09 -8.95 9.88
CA LYS A 196 10.85 -7.87 10.53
C LYS A 196 10.09 -6.53 10.62
N ALA A 197 9.00 -6.38 9.89
CA ALA A 197 8.13 -5.20 9.95
C ALA A 197 7.70 -4.88 11.39
N VAL A 198 7.61 -3.59 11.76
CA VAL A 198 7.29 -3.20 13.14
C VAL A 198 5.86 -3.56 13.52
N ALA A 199 5.61 -3.73 14.82
CA ALA A 199 4.29 -4.10 15.36
C ALA A 199 3.11 -3.28 14.78
N PRO A 200 3.11 -1.94 14.80
CA PRO A 200 1.99 -1.18 14.24
C PRO A 200 1.83 -1.36 12.72
N ALA A 201 2.91 -1.59 11.97
CA ALA A 201 2.82 -1.85 10.53
C ALA A 201 2.15 -3.21 10.27
N ARG A 202 2.51 -4.25 11.03
CA ARG A 202 1.85 -5.56 10.92
C ARG A 202 0.35 -5.49 11.23
N VAL A 203 -0.04 -4.68 12.21
CA VAL A 203 -1.45 -4.44 12.56
C VAL A 203 -2.21 -3.81 11.40
N LEU A 204 -1.68 -2.73 10.83
CA LEU A 204 -2.30 -2.03 9.70
C LEU A 204 -2.34 -2.89 8.44
N HIS A 205 -1.26 -3.62 8.13
CA HIS A 205 -1.25 -4.60 7.05
C HIS A 205 -2.36 -5.65 7.22
N ARG A 206 -2.47 -6.27 8.40
CA ARG A 206 -3.50 -7.27 8.68
C ARG A 206 -4.90 -6.68 8.54
N LEU A 207 -5.11 -5.46 9.03
CA LEU A 207 -6.37 -4.74 8.90
C LEU A 207 -6.73 -4.50 7.43
N LEU A 208 -5.78 -4.00 6.63
CA LEU A 208 -5.96 -3.73 5.20
C LEU A 208 -6.34 -5.01 4.44
N VAL A 209 -5.52 -6.05 4.59
CA VAL A 209 -5.70 -7.36 3.93
C VAL A 209 -7.04 -7.99 4.30
N THR A 210 -7.42 -7.95 5.58
CA THR A 210 -8.68 -8.55 6.07
C THR A 210 -9.89 -7.78 5.53
N THR A 211 -9.84 -6.45 5.57
CA THR A 211 -10.91 -5.59 5.07
C THR A 211 -11.08 -5.77 3.56
N ALA A 212 -9.98 -5.75 2.81
CA ALA A 212 -9.99 -5.96 1.37
C ALA A 212 -10.51 -7.34 0.99
N LYS A 213 -10.08 -8.41 1.68
CA LYS A 213 -10.58 -9.77 1.42
C LYS A 213 -12.09 -9.89 1.69
N ARG A 214 -12.59 -9.24 2.74
CA ARG A 214 -14.00 -9.31 3.14
C ARG A 214 -14.92 -8.53 2.20
N HIS A 215 -14.43 -7.43 1.64
CA HIS A 215 -15.24 -6.48 0.88
C HIS A 215 -14.86 -6.39 -0.60
N SER A 216 -13.90 -7.21 -1.05
CA SER A 216 -13.60 -7.31 -2.47
C SER A 216 -14.83 -7.76 -3.21
N THR A 217 -15.07 -7.09 -4.32
CA THR A 217 -16.15 -7.38 -5.25
C THR A 217 -15.58 -7.87 -6.59
N LYS A 218 -14.29 -8.22 -6.64
CA LYS A 218 -13.67 -8.77 -7.84
C LYS A 218 -14.36 -10.07 -8.21
N THR A 219 -15.05 -10.06 -9.34
CA THR A 219 -15.59 -11.27 -9.96
C THR A 219 -14.50 -11.88 -10.82
N PHE A 220 -14.11 -13.12 -10.56
CA PHE A 220 -13.23 -13.85 -11.47
C PHE A 220 -14.04 -14.17 -12.74
N PRO A 221 -13.54 -13.87 -13.94
CA PRO A 221 -14.14 -14.45 -15.14
C PRO A 221 -14.13 -15.98 -14.98
N PRO A 222 -15.21 -16.69 -15.34
CA PRO A 222 -15.19 -18.16 -15.33
C PRO A 222 -14.05 -18.61 -16.22
N ASP A 223 -13.21 -19.52 -15.72
CA ASP A 223 -12.08 -20.10 -16.45
C ASP A 223 -12.55 -20.50 -17.85
N GLN A 224 -12.00 -19.85 -18.89
CA GLN A 224 -12.12 -20.38 -20.23
C GLN A 224 -11.19 -21.59 -20.30
N VAL A 225 -11.81 -22.76 -20.15
CA VAL A 225 -11.26 -24.11 -20.35
C VAL A 225 -10.59 -24.22 -21.71
#